data_AF-A0A7K4F4G6-F1
#
_entry.id   AF-A0A7K4F4G6-F1
#
_cell.length_a   1.000
_cell.length_b   1.000
_cell.length_c   1.000
_cell.angle_alpha   90.00
_cell.angle_beta   90.00
_cell.angle_gamma   90.00
#
_symmetry.space_group_name_H-M   'P 1'
#
loop_
_entity.id
_entity.type
_entity.pdbx_description
1 polymer ?
#
loop_
_entity_poly.entity_id
_entity_poly.type
_entity_poly.pdbx_seq_one_letter_code
_entity_poly.pdbx_strand_id
1 'polypeptide(L)'
;MDQSTRKLIDEFSPMWTNKQIWEFEQINEELRFDIVYAKPGEYNKQSWKSKLAFTDSEIRDVTVRTFDNLIDGNELWIASKGQDKLDNQHIPYLMAVMADIMIEEEICLNFRLEEGHLAVAIDSNADVIDCKEF
;
A
#
# COMPACT_ATOMS: atom_id res chain seq x y z
N MET A 1 13.15 3.57 -7.49
CA MET A 1 11.77 4.13 -7.54
C MET A 1 11.39 4.61 -8.93
N ASP A 2 10.21 4.20 -9.38
CA ASP A 2 9.64 4.59 -10.67
C ASP A 2 9.01 6.01 -10.68
N GLN A 3 8.57 6.45 -11.86
CA GLN A 3 7.99 7.79 -12.04
C GLN A 3 6.63 7.95 -11.34
N SER A 4 5.84 6.89 -11.25
CA SER A 4 4.51 6.91 -10.61
C SER A 4 4.65 7.13 -9.11
N THR A 5 5.59 6.43 -8.49
CA THR A 5 5.93 6.53 -7.08
C THR A 5 6.42 7.93 -6.74
N ARG A 6 7.35 8.49 -7.53
CA ARG A 6 7.85 9.86 -7.33
C ARG A 6 6.73 10.89 -7.38
N LYS A 7 5.82 10.80 -8.36
CA LYS A 7 4.67 11.71 -8.46
C LYS A 7 3.76 11.63 -7.25
N LEU A 8 3.50 10.43 -6.75
CA LEU A 8 2.67 10.23 -5.56
C LEU A 8 3.33 10.82 -4.31
N ILE A 9 4.63 10.59 -4.14
CA ILE A 9 5.36 11.22 -3.04
C ILE A 9 5.31 12.73 -3.16
N ASP A 10 5.56 13.31 -4.34
CA ASP A 10 5.47 14.76 -4.54
C ASP A 10 4.07 15.33 -4.22
N GLU A 11 3.00 14.61 -4.57
CA GLU A 11 1.60 15.00 -4.32
C GLU A 11 1.23 14.95 -2.83
N PHE A 12 1.68 13.92 -2.12
CA PHE A 12 1.32 13.67 -0.73
C PHE A 12 2.44 14.01 0.27
N SER A 13 3.49 14.69 -0.19
CA SER A 13 4.60 15.16 0.65
C SER A 13 4.21 16.40 1.48
N PRO A 14 4.69 16.52 2.74
CA PRO A 14 5.54 15.55 3.43
C PRO A 14 4.76 14.29 3.82
N MET A 15 5.44 13.14 3.78
CA MET A 15 4.88 11.88 4.25
C MET A 15 4.43 12.02 5.71
N TRP A 16 3.33 11.35 6.06
CA TRP A 16 2.78 11.46 7.40
C TRP A 16 3.75 10.93 8.45
N THR A 17 3.87 11.70 9.53
CA THR A 17 4.61 11.27 10.71
C THR A 17 3.84 10.20 11.47
N ASN A 18 4.55 9.39 12.27
CA ASN A 18 3.93 8.40 13.17
C ASN A 18 2.86 9.01 14.09
N LYS A 19 3.01 10.29 14.48
CA LYS A 19 2.01 11.01 15.25
C LYS A 19 0.71 11.23 14.46
N GLN A 20 0.81 11.65 13.20
CA GLN A 20 -0.36 11.86 12.34
C GLN A 20 -1.06 10.55 12.01
N ILE A 21 -0.30 9.48 11.76
CA ILE A 21 -0.84 8.12 11.58
C ILE A 21 -1.65 7.73 12.83
N TRP A 22 -1.05 7.85 14.01
CA TRP A 22 -1.71 7.51 15.27
C TRP A 22 -2.97 8.35 15.51
N GLU A 23 -2.91 9.67 15.32
CA GLU A 23 -4.09 10.55 15.46
C GLU A 23 -5.21 10.17 14.49
N PHE A 24 -4.85 9.78 13.25
CA PHE A 24 -5.81 9.35 12.24
C PHE A 24 -6.50 8.02 12.61
N GLU A 25 -5.75 7.07 13.15
CA GLU A 25 -6.31 5.79 13.62
C GLU A 25 -7.23 5.98 14.84
N GLN A 26 -6.91 6.91 15.74
CA GLN A 26 -7.76 7.22 16.90
C GLN A 26 -9.13 7.78 16.52
N ILE A 27 -9.20 8.59 15.46
CA ILE A 27 -10.48 9.15 14.98
C ILE A 27 -11.22 8.17 14.04
N ASN A 28 -10.55 7.13 13.55
CA ASN A 28 -11.10 6.10 12.68
C ASN A 28 -10.91 4.71 13.31
N GLU A 29 -11.52 4.46 14.47
CA GLU A 29 -11.34 3.22 15.27
C GLU A 29 -11.65 1.91 14.51
N GLU A 30 -12.33 1.97 13.35
CA GLU A 30 -12.62 0.83 12.47
C GLU A 30 -12.06 1.02 11.05
N LEU A 31 -10.93 1.72 10.90
CA LEU A 31 -10.29 1.92 9.60
C LEU A 31 -9.88 0.57 8.98
N ARG A 32 -10.61 0.17 7.94
CA ARG A 32 -10.44 -1.12 7.27
C ARG A 32 -10.53 -0.99 5.76
N PHE A 33 -9.86 -1.91 5.09
CA PHE A 33 -9.67 -1.89 3.65
C PHE A 33 -9.99 -3.24 3.04
N ASP A 34 -10.35 -3.22 1.77
CA ASP A 34 -10.34 -4.41 0.95
C ASP A 34 -8.98 -4.48 0.25
N ILE A 35 -8.30 -5.60 0.42
CA ILE A 35 -6.94 -5.83 -0.04
C ILE A 35 -6.94 -7.05 -0.98
N VAL A 36 -6.16 -7.02 -2.06
CA VAL A 36 -5.96 -8.20 -2.90
C VAL A 36 -4.58 -8.24 -3.50
N TYR A 37 -3.98 -9.43 -3.53
CA TYR A 37 -2.76 -9.67 -4.31
C TYR A 37 -3.09 -10.12 -5.73
N ALA A 38 -2.39 -9.52 -6.70
CA ALA A 38 -2.44 -9.92 -8.10
C ALA A 38 -1.03 -9.85 -8.69
N LYS A 39 -0.74 -10.67 -9.69
CA LYS A 39 0.51 -10.53 -10.44
C LYS A 39 0.55 -9.20 -11.20
N PRO A 40 1.75 -8.65 -11.46
CA PRO A 40 1.88 -7.42 -12.24
C PRO A 40 1.15 -7.51 -13.58
N GLY A 41 0.23 -6.59 -13.82
CA GLY A 41 -0.58 -6.53 -15.04
C GLY A 41 -1.74 -7.55 -15.13
N GLU A 42 -1.95 -8.37 -14.10
CA GLU A 42 -3.06 -9.34 -14.06
C GLU A 42 -4.23 -8.90 -13.16
N TYR A 43 -4.14 -7.73 -12.50
CA TYR A 43 -5.24 -7.18 -11.73
C TYR A 43 -6.49 -7.01 -12.59
N ASN A 44 -7.63 -7.46 -12.05
CA ASN A 44 -8.94 -7.24 -12.62
C ASN A 44 -10.01 -7.35 -11.53
N LYS A 45 -11.25 -6.96 -11.84
CA LYS A 45 -12.36 -6.97 -10.86
C LYS A 45 -12.69 -8.36 -10.28
N GLN A 46 -12.30 -9.47 -10.92
CA GLN A 46 -12.49 -10.80 -10.34
C GLN A 46 -11.41 -11.16 -9.31
N SER A 47 -10.29 -10.44 -9.26
CA SER A 47 -9.24 -10.66 -8.26
C SER A 47 -9.79 -10.60 -6.83
N TRP A 48 -10.77 -9.73 -6.58
CA TRP A 48 -11.48 -9.60 -5.30
C TRP A 48 -12.22 -10.85 -4.83
N LYS A 49 -12.43 -11.85 -5.70
CA LYS A 49 -13.03 -13.15 -5.36
C LYS A 49 -11.99 -14.26 -5.21
N SER A 50 -10.72 -13.95 -5.39
CA SER A 50 -9.64 -14.91 -5.30
C SER A 50 -9.34 -15.27 -3.84
N LYS A 51 -8.53 -16.32 -3.65
CA LYS A 51 -8.03 -16.70 -2.32
C LYS A 51 -6.99 -15.71 -1.76
N LEU A 52 -6.52 -14.79 -2.59
CA LEU A 52 -5.55 -13.75 -2.23
C LEU A 52 -6.24 -12.42 -1.94
N ALA A 53 -7.58 -12.42 -1.83
CA ALA A 53 -8.36 -11.27 -1.41
C ALA A 53 -8.62 -11.33 0.10
N PHE A 54 -8.36 -10.22 0.77
CA PHE A 54 -8.54 -9.99 2.20
C PHE A 54 -9.44 -8.77 2.35
N THR A 55 -10.75 -9.02 2.41
CA THR A 55 -11.76 -7.96 2.59
C THR A 55 -11.88 -7.57 4.06
N ASP A 56 -12.36 -6.36 4.32
CA ASP A 56 -12.65 -5.86 5.68
C ASP A 56 -11.47 -6.05 6.65
N SER A 57 -10.28 -5.66 6.20
CA SER A 57 -9.02 -6.00 6.82
C SER A 57 -8.26 -4.77 7.31
N GLU A 58 -7.47 -4.96 8.37
CA GLU A 58 -6.52 -3.97 8.87
C GLU A 58 -5.23 -4.10 8.04
N ILE A 59 -4.74 -2.97 7.52
CA ILE A 59 -3.70 -2.97 6.50
C ILE A 59 -2.35 -3.51 7.02
N ARG A 60 -1.99 -3.19 8.26
CA ARG A 60 -0.72 -3.61 8.87
C ARG A 60 -0.73 -5.11 9.15
N ASP A 61 -1.78 -5.64 9.78
CA ASP A 61 -1.92 -7.08 10.06
C ASP A 61 -1.84 -7.91 8.78
N VAL A 62 -2.63 -7.56 7.76
CA VAL A 62 -2.62 -8.33 6.50
C VAL A 62 -1.28 -8.24 5.82
N THR A 63 -0.72 -7.04 5.66
CA THR A 63 0.54 -6.86 4.92
C THR A 63 1.68 -7.62 5.59
N VAL A 64 1.81 -7.56 6.91
CA VAL A 64 2.86 -8.30 7.65
C VAL A 64 2.66 -9.81 7.51
N ARG A 65 1.44 -10.30 7.71
CA ARG A 65 1.16 -11.76 7.67
C ARG A 65 1.27 -12.37 6.28
N THR A 66 1.16 -11.55 5.25
CA THR A 66 1.11 -11.99 3.85
C THR A 66 2.21 -11.35 3.00
N PHE A 67 3.24 -10.80 3.67
CA PHE A 67 4.37 -10.11 3.06
C PHE A 67 5.11 -10.98 2.03
N ASP A 68 5.16 -12.30 2.25
CA ASP A 68 5.70 -13.27 1.27
C ASP A 68 5.09 -13.11 -0.13
N ASN A 69 3.82 -12.70 -0.24
CA ASN A 69 3.20 -12.46 -1.55
C ASN A 69 3.85 -11.28 -2.30
N LEU A 70 4.32 -10.26 -1.59
CA LEU A 70 5.10 -9.16 -2.17
C LEU A 70 6.48 -9.66 -2.60
N ILE A 71 7.14 -10.47 -1.77
CA ILE A 71 8.44 -11.09 -2.08
C ILE A 71 8.34 -11.98 -3.32
N ASP A 72 7.25 -12.72 -3.46
CA ASP A 72 6.93 -13.55 -4.64
C ASP A 72 6.64 -12.72 -5.92
N GLY A 73 6.67 -11.40 -5.83
CA GLY A 73 6.54 -10.47 -6.95
C GLY A 73 5.09 -10.10 -7.29
N ASN A 74 4.12 -10.37 -6.40
CA ASN A 74 2.76 -9.86 -6.58
C ASN A 74 2.69 -8.37 -6.20
N GLU A 75 1.70 -7.70 -6.77
CA GLU A 75 1.27 -6.36 -6.38
C GLU A 75 0.12 -6.47 -5.37
N LEU A 76 0.18 -5.64 -4.33
CA LEU A 76 -0.87 -5.44 -3.34
C LEU A 76 -1.79 -4.31 -3.81
N TRP A 77 -3.06 -4.59 -4.01
CA TRP A 77 -4.08 -3.64 -4.43
C TRP A 77 -5.03 -3.33 -3.28
N ILE A 78 -5.26 -2.05 -3.01
CA ILE A 78 -6.01 -1.58 -1.84
C ILE A 78 -7.19 -0.69 -2.27
N ALA A 79 -8.37 -0.96 -1.72
CA ALA A 79 -9.59 -0.16 -1.82
C ALA A 79 -10.17 0.15 -0.43
N SER A 80 -11.01 1.20 -0.34
CA SER A 80 -11.83 1.42 0.87
C SER A 80 -12.77 0.22 1.07
N LYS A 81 -12.98 -0.21 2.33
CA LYS A 81 -13.85 -1.34 2.67
C LYS A 81 -15.23 -1.26 1.97
N GLY A 82 -15.59 -2.30 1.23
CA GLY A 82 -16.87 -2.42 0.55
C GLY A 82 -17.07 -1.47 -0.63
N GLN A 83 -16.02 -0.74 -1.03
CA GLN A 83 -16.05 0.21 -2.14
C GLN A 83 -15.21 -0.31 -3.31
N ASP A 84 -15.45 0.21 -4.51
CA ASP A 84 -14.66 -0.12 -5.70
C ASP A 84 -13.41 0.75 -5.87
N LYS A 85 -13.20 1.70 -4.94
CA LYS A 85 -12.15 2.71 -4.98
C LYS A 85 -11.69 3.03 -3.57
N LEU A 86 -10.52 3.65 -3.50
CA LEU A 86 -9.92 4.18 -2.30
C LEU A 86 -10.28 5.67 -2.17
N ASP A 87 -10.69 6.08 -0.98
CA ASP A 87 -10.86 7.49 -0.68
C ASP A 87 -9.50 8.20 -0.64
N ASN A 88 -9.39 9.35 -1.31
CA ASN A 88 -8.11 10.06 -1.42
C ASN A 88 -7.49 10.43 -0.06
N GLN A 89 -8.31 10.63 0.97
CA GLN A 89 -7.82 10.91 2.33
C GLN A 89 -7.07 9.72 2.96
N HIS A 90 -7.30 8.49 2.49
CA HIS A 90 -6.64 7.28 2.98
C HIS A 90 -5.29 7.02 2.29
N ILE A 91 -5.04 7.62 1.13
CA ILE A 91 -3.79 7.44 0.37
C ILE A 91 -2.55 7.82 1.19
N PRO A 92 -2.45 9.03 1.78
CA PRO A 92 -1.25 9.40 2.54
C PRO A 92 -1.06 8.54 3.80
N TYR A 93 -2.15 8.10 4.44
CA TYR A 93 -2.11 7.15 5.55
C TYR A 93 -1.51 5.81 5.10
N LEU A 94 -2.06 5.22 4.02
CA LEU A 94 -1.61 3.93 3.51
C LEU A 94 -0.16 3.98 3.03
N MET A 95 0.25 5.05 2.33
CA MET A 95 1.64 5.23 1.93
C MET A 95 2.59 5.26 3.13
N ALA A 96 2.22 5.95 4.21
CA ALA A 96 3.06 6.03 5.40
C ALA A 96 3.12 4.71 6.18
N VAL A 97 2.00 3.98 6.30
CA VAL A 97 1.99 2.64 6.91
C VAL A 97 2.84 1.66 6.11
N MET A 98 2.72 1.68 4.78
CA MET A 98 3.53 0.80 3.91
C MET A 98 5.02 1.17 3.96
N ALA A 99 5.36 2.45 4.08
CA ALA A 99 6.74 2.90 4.26
C ALA A 99 7.34 2.45 5.60
N ASP A 100 6.54 2.41 6.68
CA ASP A 100 6.96 1.89 7.98
C ASP A 100 7.31 0.39 7.88
N ILE A 101 6.45 -0.40 7.21
CA ILE A 101 6.71 -1.82 6.92
C ILE A 101 7.97 -2.00 6.05
N MET A 102 8.15 -1.14 5.05
CA MET A 102 9.33 -1.14 4.18
C MET A 102 10.65 -0.94 4.97
N ILE A 103 10.65 -0.08 6.00
CA ILE A 103 11.81 0.14 6.86
C ILE A 103 12.12 -1.10 7.70
N GLU A 104 11.09 -1.74 8.26
CA GLU A 104 11.25 -2.95 9.07
C GLU A 104 11.81 -4.12 8.25
N GLU A 105 11.35 -4.27 7.01
CA GLU A 105 11.72 -5.37 6.12
C GLU A 105 12.94 -5.06 5.23
N GLU A 106 13.52 -3.85 5.34
CA GLU A 106 14.65 -3.37 4.53
C GLU A 106 14.46 -3.63 3.03
N ILE A 107 13.31 -3.22 2.48
CA ILE A 107 13.03 -3.28 1.03
C ILE A 107 12.73 -1.89 0.48
N CYS A 108 12.50 -1.76 -0.82
CA CYS A 108 11.94 -0.55 -1.42
C CYS A 108 10.58 -0.87 -2.04
N LEU A 109 9.64 0.07 -1.96
CA LEU A 109 8.31 -0.06 -2.54
C LEU A 109 8.08 0.95 -3.67
N ASN A 110 7.36 0.52 -4.70
CA ASN A 110 6.74 1.40 -5.68
C ASN A 110 5.24 1.55 -5.36
N PHE A 111 4.74 2.76 -5.53
CA PHE A 111 3.34 3.13 -5.35
C PHE A 111 2.76 3.57 -6.69
N ARG A 112 1.53 3.13 -6.98
CA ARG A 112 0.80 3.52 -8.18
C ARG A 112 -0.68 3.69 -7.86
N LEU A 113 -1.28 4.80 -8.30
CA LEU A 113 -2.73 4.96 -8.32
C LEU A 113 -3.26 4.51 -9.67
N GLU A 114 -4.11 3.49 -9.67
CA GLU A 114 -4.64 2.92 -10.90
C GLU A 114 -6.11 2.50 -10.68
N GLU A 115 -6.98 2.92 -11.58
CA GLU A 115 -8.44 2.68 -11.50
C GLU A 115 -9.08 3.10 -10.16
N GLY A 116 -8.47 4.05 -9.43
CA GLY A 116 -8.94 4.50 -8.11
C GLY A 116 -8.52 3.58 -6.96
N HIS A 117 -7.56 2.68 -7.17
CA HIS A 117 -6.94 1.83 -6.16
C HIS A 117 -5.51 2.29 -5.91
N LEU A 118 -4.99 2.01 -4.72
CA LEU A 118 -3.55 2.08 -4.46
C LEU A 118 -2.93 0.71 -4.71
N ALA A 119 -2.06 0.61 -5.70
CA ALA A 119 -1.22 -0.54 -5.97
C ALA A 119 0.17 -0.33 -5.36
N VAL A 120 0.66 -1.35 -4.66
CA VAL A 120 1.97 -1.37 -4.00
C VAL A 120 2.74 -2.60 -4.46
N ALA A 121 4.01 -2.42 -4.80
CA ALA A 121 4.88 -3.51 -5.27
C ALA A 121 6.30 -3.31 -4.76
N ILE A 122 7.08 -4.39 -4.64
CA ILE A 122 8.51 -4.28 -4.35
C ILE A 122 9.23 -3.68 -5.57
N ASP A 123 10.06 -2.67 -5.33
CA ASP A 123 11.00 -2.16 -6.32
C ASP A 123 12.24 -3.04 -6.35
N SER A 124 12.20 -4.09 -7.17
CA SER A 124 13.31 -5.04 -7.33
C SER A 124 14.57 -4.43 -7.97
N ASN A 125 14.50 -3.19 -8.47
CA ASN A 125 15.63 -2.50 -9.09
C ASN A 125 16.27 -1.45 -8.18
N ALA A 126 15.69 -1.18 -6.99
CA ALA A 126 16.21 -0.19 -6.05
C ALA A 126 16.96 -0.87 -4.91
N ASP A 127 18.10 -0.30 -4.52
CA ASP A 127 18.74 -0.64 -3.26
C ASP A 127 18.07 0.16 -2.13
N VAL A 128 17.99 -0.40 -0.93
CA VAL A 128 17.44 0.28 0.27
C VAL A 128 18.14 1.60 0.52
N ILE A 129 19.43 1.71 0.15
CA ILE A 129 20.21 2.95 0.23
C ILE A 129 19.58 4.05 -0.63
N ASP A 130 19.03 3.73 -1.80
CA ASP A 130 18.42 4.70 -2.72
C ASP A 130 17.10 5.27 -2.18
N CYS A 131 16.49 4.58 -1.20
CA CYS A 131 15.19 4.95 -0.63
C CYS A 131 15.30 5.71 0.70
N LYS A 132 16.49 5.80 1.32
CA LYS A 132 16.74 6.51 2.59
C LYS A 132 16.82 8.04 2.47
N GLU A 133 16.79 8.58 1.26
CA GLU A 133 16.88 10.03 1.02
C GLU A 133 15.53 10.78 1.05
N PHE A 134 14.41 10.06 1.25
CA PHE A 134 13.05 10.61 1.11
C PHE A 134 12.24 10.52 2.41
#